data_AF-A0A914HI40-F1
#
_entry.id   AF-A0A914HI40-F1
#
_cell.length_a   1.000
_cell.length_b   1.000
_cell.length_c   1.000
_cell.angle_alpha   90.00
_cell.angle_beta   90.00
_cell.angle_gamma   90.00
#
_symmetry.space_group_name_H-M   'P 1'
#
loop_
_entity.id
_entity.type
_entity.pdbx_description
1 polymer ?
#
loop_
_entity_poly.entity_id
_entity_poly.type
_entity_poly.pdbx_seq_one_letter_code
_entity_poly.pdbx_strand_id
1 'polypeptide(L)'
;MFLNESLLTALPHPKKYYFERRMFLLSFLSKFLRISELQHLILHDGRFLLFLANFMIASAVITFVTFNFLGMRASYGRYAKFSTFSEFAIPARIGWFLQEIPSFILPTVAAFWQIKMHSLSLVNALILLMFAGHYFQRSFIYPFLIRGGKAIPVHLLLLGFIFCTWNGTIQGFYHAKYAVYHSDHFWTFGSLIGLPLFALGMFINIQSDQILRSLRASGEIGYKIPRGAMFEFVSSANFFGEIVEWVGYAFFAQTRVAWAFALFTAANTIPRAKEHHRWYLEKFADYPKTRSAIIPFLNESLENSDGIVLDALPYIDDQHYTDEHRQLALQLIQSECKKFPMTKNYLRNLLEPDYDKFLTPRLIELQAKLSNKQEVEKIDLLRYEVPSPANTSRATNKKAWVSAIDNCRAQLANQSLRRMNLEILDEFGPEAFLRSNQHLKRQAEKEEVELFKLRSQLYELNARRKRSQLEAGEKLVALGLTWVELVTKNAGMVVANDTLEAEIRVMAKQLKVDPGINHE
;
A
#
# COMPACT_ATOMS: atom_id res chain seq x y z
N MET A 1 -30.75 -64.26 8.84
CA MET A 1 -31.25 -62.90 8.56
C MET A 1 -30.40 -62.35 7.43
N PHE A 2 -31.02 -62.21 6.26
CA PHE A 2 -30.38 -61.99 4.96
C PHE A 2 -29.64 -60.63 4.91
N LEU A 3 -28.39 -60.65 4.46
CA LEU A 3 -27.66 -59.47 3.98
C LEU A 3 -27.99 -59.28 2.49
N ASN A 4 -28.48 -58.09 2.14
CA ASN A 4 -29.00 -57.77 0.82
C ASN A 4 -27.91 -57.11 -0.04
N GLU A 5 -27.55 -57.73 -1.17
CA GLU A 5 -26.54 -57.32 -2.15
C GLU A 5 -26.97 -56.16 -3.08
N SER A 6 -27.78 -55.20 -2.60
CA SER A 6 -28.42 -54.20 -3.47
C SER A 6 -27.89 -52.76 -3.31
N LEU A 7 -26.74 -52.55 -2.66
CA LEU A 7 -26.20 -51.21 -2.37
C LEU A 7 -24.83 -50.90 -2.99
N LEU A 8 -24.38 -51.67 -3.99
CA LEU A 8 -23.11 -51.46 -4.69
C LEU A 8 -23.21 -51.05 -6.18
N THR A 9 -24.41 -50.74 -6.68
CA THR A 9 -24.63 -50.37 -8.10
C THR A 9 -25.24 -48.98 -8.33
N ALA A 10 -25.03 -48.03 -7.41
CA ALA A 10 -25.50 -46.65 -7.57
C ALA A 10 -24.40 -45.61 -7.28
N LEU A 11 -23.31 -45.64 -8.05
CA LEU A 11 -22.38 -44.50 -8.15
C LEU A 11 -22.31 -44.04 -9.62
N PRO A 12 -22.82 -42.83 -9.95
CA PRO A 12 -22.66 -42.29 -11.29
C PRO A 12 -21.20 -41.90 -11.54
N HIS A 13 -20.64 -42.39 -12.65
CA HIS A 13 -19.28 -42.10 -13.10
C HIS A 13 -18.94 -40.59 -13.09
N PRO A 14 -17.79 -40.17 -12.53
CA PRO A 14 -17.41 -38.76 -12.39
C PRO A 14 -17.04 -38.05 -13.72
N LYS A 15 -17.05 -38.77 -14.85
CA LYS A 15 -16.72 -38.20 -16.17
C LYS A 15 -17.90 -37.52 -16.87
N LYS A 16 -19.15 -37.86 -16.53
CA LYS A 16 -20.34 -37.30 -17.22
C LYS A 16 -20.73 -35.91 -16.70
N TYR A 17 -20.57 -35.67 -15.39
CA TYR A 17 -20.85 -34.37 -14.76
C TYR A 17 -19.86 -33.25 -15.15
N TYR A 18 -18.59 -33.59 -15.42
CA TYR A 18 -17.62 -32.62 -15.93
C TYR A 18 -17.89 -32.21 -17.38
N PHE A 19 -18.37 -33.14 -18.21
CA PHE A 19 -18.67 -32.87 -19.61
C PHE A 19 -19.96 -32.04 -19.76
N GLU A 20 -20.99 -32.29 -18.95
CA GLU A 20 -22.22 -31.51 -18.95
C GLU A 20 -22.03 -30.08 -18.40
N ARG A 21 -21.19 -29.87 -17.38
CA ARG A 21 -20.82 -28.50 -16.95
C ARG A 21 -19.98 -27.76 -18.00
N ARG A 22 -19.10 -28.46 -18.72
CA ARG A 22 -18.30 -27.87 -19.80
C ARG A 22 -19.16 -27.55 -21.03
N MET A 23 -20.12 -28.41 -21.38
CA MET A 23 -21.14 -28.11 -22.39
C MET A 23 -22.12 -27.04 -21.95
N PHE A 24 -22.46 -26.93 -20.66
CA PHE A 24 -23.27 -25.83 -20.15
C PHE A 24 -22.50 -24.50 -20.23
N LEU A 25 -21.23 -24.46 -19.82
CA LEU A 25 -20.36 -23.30 -19.99
C LEU A 25 -20.14 -22.95 -21.47
N LEU A 26 -19.91 -23.94 -22.34
CA LEU A 26 -19.74 -23.73 -23.78
C LEU A 26 -21.05 -23.37 -24.49
N SER A 27 -22.20 -23.87 -24.03
CA SER A 27 -23.54 -23.50 -24.49
C SER A 27 -23.97 -22.12 -23.98
N PHE A 28 -23.56 -21.76 -22.76
CA PHE A 28 -23.76 -20.45 -22.15
C PHE A 28 -22.86 -19.40 -22.83
N LEU A 29 -21.60 -19.77 -23.13
CA LEU A 29 -20.68 -18.97 -23.93
C LEU A 29 -21.12 -18.87 -25.41
N SER A 30 -21.67 -19.93 -26.00
CA SER A 30 -22.13 -19.91 -27.39
C SER A 30 -23.43 -19.14 -27.60
N LYS A 31 -24.31 -19.07 -26.58
CA LYS A 31 -25.44 -18.12 -26.55
C LYS A 31 -24.95 -16.67 -26.47
N PHE A 32 -23.91 -16.39 -25.68
CA PHE A 32 -23.27 -15.07 -25.58
C PHE A 32 -22.56 -14.61 -26.87
N LEU A 33 -22.18 -15.54 -27.75
CA LEU A 33 -21.46 -15.27 -29.00
C LEU A 33 -22.37 -14.94 -30.19
N ARG A 34 -23.71 -15.04 -30.06
CA ARG A 34 -24.61 -14.49 -31.07
C ARG A 34 -24.74 -12.98 -30.85
N ILE A 35 -24.12 -12.21 -31.75
CA ILE A 35 -24.12 -10.75 -31.74
C ILE A 35 -25.56 -10.19 -31.59
N SER A 36 -26.55 -10.85 -32.18
CA SER A 36 -27.97 -10.47 -32.09
C SER A 36 -28.57 -10.62 -30.68
N GLU A 37 -28.23 -11.67 -29.93
CA GLU A 37 -28.70 -11.87 -28.56
C GLU A 37 -28.03 -10.88 -27.60
N LEU A 38 -26.73 -10.63 -27.78
CA LEU A 38 -25.99 -9.63 -27.01
C LEU A 38 -26.53 -8.21 -27.25
N GLN A 39 -26.79 -7.86 -28.52
CA GLN A 39 -27.46 -6.61 -28.87
C GLN A 39 -28.83 -6.51 -28.19
N HIS A 40 -29.64 -7.56 -28.25
CA HIS A 40 -30.94 -7.56 -27.57
C HIS A 40 -30.82 -7.33 -26.06
N LEU A 41 -29.87 -7.98 -25.38
CA LEU A 41 -29.61 -7.78 -23.94
C LEU A 41 -29.20 -6.35 -23.61
N ILE A 42 -28.27 -5.76 -24.37
CA ILE A 42 -27.82 -4.38 -24.18
C ILE A 42 -29.01 -3.41 -24.34
N LEU A 43 -29.83 -3.62 -25.37
CA LEU A 43 -30.91 -2.73 -25.73
C LEU A 43 -32.16 -2.90 -24.86
N HIS A 44 -32.40 -4.06 -24.25
CA HIS A 44 -33.65 -4.35 -23.54
C HIS A 44 -33.51 -4.73 -22.06
N ASP A 45 -32.30 -4.98 -21.56
CA ASP A 45 -32.08 -5.31 -20.14
C ASP A 45 -31.00 -4.42 -19.47
N GLY A 46 -31.45 -3.42 -18.70
CA GLY A 46 -30.56 -2.57 -17.91
C GLY A 46 -29.82 -3.31 -16.80
N ARG A 47 -30.35 -4.45 -16.30
CA ARG A 47 -29.68 -5.26 -15.28
C ARG A 47 -28.45 -5.95 -15.84
N PHE A 48 -28.47 -6.27 -17.14
CA PHE A 48 -27.31 -6.81 -17.84
C PHE A 48 -26.14 -5.81 -17.84
N LEU A 49 -26.40 -4.53 -18.11
CA LEU A 49 -25.37 -3.49 -18.06
C LEU A 49 -24.82 -3.27 -16.64
N LEU A 50 -25.67 -3.36 -15.61
CA LEU A 50 -25.23 -3.35 -14.21
C LEU A 50 -24.40 -4.58 -13.84
N PHE A 51 -24.77 -5.77 -14.34
CA PHE A 51 -23.98 -6.99 -14.18
C PHE A 51 -22.58 -6.83 -14.81
N LEU A 52 -22.52 -6.29 -16.02
CA LEU A 52 -21.26 -5.94 -16.67
C LEU A 52 -20.45 -4.91 -15.86
N ALA A 53 -21.07 -3.90 -15.27
CA ALA A 53 -20.36 -2.97 -14.39
C ALA A 53 -19.82 -3.64 -13.11
N ASN A 54 -20.57 -4.57 -12.50
CA ASN A 54 -20.07 -5.35 -11.37
C ASN A 54 -18.88 -6.23 -11.77
N PHE A 55 -18.89 -6.79 -12.97
CA PHE A 55 -17.75 -7.52 -13.51
C PHE A 55 -16.53 -6.60 -13.72
N MET A 56 -16.73 -5.33 -14.09
CA MET A 56 -15.67 -4.33 -14.15
C MET A 56 -15.10 -3.98 -12.78
N ILE A 57 -15.93 -3.92 -11.73
CA ILE A 57 -15.45 -3.74 -10.35
C ILE A 57 -14.61 -4.95 -9.92
N ALA A 58 -15.09 -6.17 -10.20
CA ALA A 58 -14.35 -7.39 -9.88
C ALA A 58 -13.01 -7.44 -10.64
N SER A 59 -12.99 -7.08 -11.92
CA SER A 59 -11.76 -7.02 -12.70
C SER A 59 -10.82 -5.91 -12.19
N ALA A 60 -11.33 -4.76 -11.72
CA ALA A 60 -10.51 -3.73 -11.09
C ALA A 60 -9.76 -4.25 -9.86
N VAL A 61 -10.45 -5.00 -8.99
CA VAL A 61 -9.83 -5.62 -7.80
C VAL A 61 -8.75 -6.62 -8.22
N ILE A 62 -9.04 -7.49 -9.19
CA ILE A 62 -8.07 -8.46 -9.71
C ILE A 62 -6.86 -7.75 -10.30
N THR A 63 -7.06 -6.73 -11.13
CA THR A 63 -5.99 -5.93 -11.74
C THR A 63 -5.12 -5.24 -10.68
N PHE A 64 -5.75 -4.61 -9.67
CA PHE A 64 -5.02 -3.95 -8.59
C PHE A 64 -4.17 -4.93 -7.78
N VAL A 65 -4.73 -6.08 -7.41
CA VAL A 65 -4.00 -7.13 -6.67
C VAL A 65 -2.84 -7.68 -7.52
N THR A 66 -3.12 -7.95 -8.78
CA THR A 66 -2.16 -8.54 -9.70
C THR A 66 -0.95 -7.62 -9.94
N PHE A 67 -1.19 -6.32 -10.16
CA PHE A 67 -0.10 -5.37 -10.39
C PHE A 67 0.68 -5.00 -9.13
N ASN A 68 0.04 -4.94 -7.95
CA ASN A 68 0.75 -4.60 -6.72
C ASN A 68 1.46 -5.79 -6.06
N PHE A 69 0.88 -6.99 -6.09
CA PHE A 69 1.37 -8.14 -5.30
C PHE A 69 2.01 -9.24 -6.14
N LEU A 70 1.60 -9.42 -7.41
CA LEU A 70 2.14 -10.47 -8.29
C LEU A 70 3.25 -9.95 -9.23
N GLY A 71 3.60 -8.66 -9.14
CA GLY A 71 4.70 -8.06 -9.89
C GLY A 71 4.51 -8.01 -11.42
N MET A 72 3.29 -8.29 -11.91
CA MET A 72 2.98 -8.22 -13.34
C MET A 72 2.89 -6.76 -13.77
N ARG A 73 3.52 -6.43 -14.92
CA ARG A 73 3.56 -5.06 -15.46
C ARG A 73 2.82 -4.98 -16.78
N ALA A 74 2.16 -3.85 -17.05
CA ALA A 74 1.59 -3.59 -18.36
C ALA A 74 2.72 -3.25 -19.37
N SER A 75 3.12 -4.23 -20.18
CA SER A 75 4.30 -4.20 -21.06
C SER A 75 4.15 -3.31 -22.32
N TYR A 76 3.81 -2.03 -22.16
CA TYR A 76 3.85 -1.04 -23.26
C TYR A 76 4.57 0.26 -22.87
N GLY A 77 4.87 1.10 -23.86
CA GLY A 77 5.59 2.36 -23.64
C GLY A 77 7.02 2.14 -23.14
N ARG A 78 7.34 2.60 -21.92
CA ARG A 78 8.69 2.42 -21.35
C ARG A 78 9.03 0.94 -21.16
N TYR A 79 8.01 0.11 -20.90
CA TYR A 79 8.11 -1.31 -20.59
C TYR A 79 7.87 -2.22 -21.80
N ALA A 80 7.80 -1.68 -23.03
CA ALA A 80 7.53 -2.46 -24.24
C ALA A 80 8.53 -3.62 -24.49
N LYS A 81 9.75 -3.55 -23.94
CA LYS A 81 10.77 -4.63 -24.04
C LYS A 81 10.37 -5.89 -23.29
N PHE A 82 9.43 -5.81 -22.35
CA PHE A 82 8.97 -6.94 -21.52
C PHE A 82 7.66 -7.56 -22.05
N SER A 83 7.27 -7.26 -23.28
CA SER A 83 6.04 -7.76 -23.89
C SER A 83 6.31 -9.10 -24.59
N THR A 84 5.50 -10.12 -24.28
CA THR A 84 5.58 -11.48 -24.85
C THR A 84 5.50 -11.50 -26.38
N PHE A 85 4.81 -10.53 -27.00
CA PHE A 85 4.66 -10.41 -28.46
C PHE A 85 5.15 -9.05 -28.97
N SER A 86 6.33 -8.60 -28.51
CA SER A 86 6.89 -7.30 -28.91
C SER A 86 7.17 -7.17 -30.41
N GLU A 87 7.32 -8.29 -31.14
CA GLU A 87 7.59 -8.33 -32.58
C GLU A 87 6.36 -7.96 -33.42
N PHE A 88 5.16 -8.27 -32.93
CA PHE A 88 3.90 -7.91 -33.57
C PHE A 88 3.39 -6.60 -32.98
N ALA A 89 3.96 -5.48 -33.43
CA ALA A 89 3.63 -4.15 -32.93
C ALA A 89 3.24 -3.19 -34.06
N ILE A 90 2.31 -2.29 -33.78
CA ILE A 90 1.85 -1.29 -34.74
C ILE A 90 2.23 0.14 -34.31
N PRO A 91 2.26 1.12 -35.25
CA PRO A 91 2.57 2.50 -34.91
C PRO A 91 1.67 3.04 -33.79
N ALA A 92 2.27 3.72 -32.81
CA ALA A 92 1.58 4.16 -31.61
C ALA A 92 0.35 5.03 -31.90
N ARG A 93 0.41 5.90 -32.93
CA ARG A 93 -0.71 6.76 -33.32
C ARG A 93 -1.94 5.95 -33.73
N ILE A 94 -1.74 4.95 -34.58
CA ILE A 94 -2.80 4.06 -35.06
C ILE A 94 -3.32 3.21 -33.90
N GLY A 95 -2.43 2.70 -33.05
CA GLY A 95 -2.84 1.88 -31.91
C GLY A 95 -3.67 2.61 -30.88
N TRP A 96 -3.28 3.83 -30.50
CA TRP A 96 -4.08 4.67 -29.61
C TRP A 96 -5.41 5.08 -30.25
N PHE A 97 -5.44 5.43 -31.54
CA PHE A 97 -6.69 5.74 -32.22
C PHE A 97 -7.65 4.53 -32.23
N LEU A 98 -7.18 3.36 -32.67
CA LEU A 98 -8.01 2.17 -32.79
C LEU A 98 -8.51 1.67 -31.44
N GLN A 99 -7.68 1.65 -30.39
CA GLN A 99 -8.11 1.12 -29.10
C GLN A 99 -9.16 2.01 -28.42
N GLU A 100 -9.09 3.33 -28.56
CA GLU A 100 -9.94 4.27 -27.82
C GLU A 100 -11.26 4.61 -28.55
N ILE A 101 -11.29 4.52 -29.89
CA ILE A 101 -12.45 4.94 -30.70
C ILE A 101 -13.79 4.29 -30.32
N PRO A 102 -13.89 3.02 -29.85
CA PRO A 102 -15.18 2.44 -29.48
C PRO A 102 -15.87 3.19 -28.34
N SER A 103 -15.09 3.74 -27.39
CA SER A 103 -15.62 4.53 -26.28
C SER A 103 -16.10 5.93 -26.69
N PHE A 104 -15.75 6.41 -27.88
CA PHE A 104 -16.40 7.59 -28.47
C PHE A 104 -17.66 7.22 -29.26
N ILE A 105 -17.56 6.22 -30.14
CA ILE A 105 -18.63 5.87 -31.08
C ILE A 105 -19.88 5.35 -30.35
N LEU A 106 -19.71 4.40 -29.41
CA LEU A 106 -20.86 3.71 -28.81
C LEU A 106 -21.76 4.65 -27.98
N PRO A 107 -21.23 5.53 -27.10
CA PRO A 107 -22.04 6.52 -26.40
C PRO A 107 -22.70 7.53 -27.35
N THR A 108 -22.00 7.92 -28.42
CA THR A 108 -22.53 8.86 -29.41
C THR A 108 -23.71 8.24 -30.18
N VAL A 109 -23.60 6.98 -30.59
CA VAL A 109 -24.69 6.22 -31.22
C VAL A 109 -25.88 6.08 -30.27
N ALA A 110 -25.63 5.73 -28.99
CA ALA A 110 -26.68 5.62 -27.98
C ALA A 110 -27.39 6.96 -27.75
N ALA A 111 -26.65 8.08 -27.70
CA ALA A 111 -27.19 9.42 -27.57
C ALA A 111 -28.08 9.80 -28.76
N PHE A 112 -27.60 9.63 -30.00
CA PHE A 112 -28.38 9.94 -31.21
C PHE A 112 -29.65 9.11 -31.31
N TRP A 113 -29.60 7.83 -30.92
CA TRP A 113 -30.78 6.98 -30.93
C TRP A 113 -31.85 7.49 -29.97
N GLN A 114 -31.46 7.89 -28.76
CA GLN A 114 -32.38 8.40 -27.74
C GLN A 114 -32.90 9.82 -28.07
N ILE A 115 -32.08 10.66 -28.71
CA ILE A 115 -32.51 11.98 -29.22
C ILE A 115 -33.62 11.80 -30.27
N LYS A 116 -33.45 10.85 -31.20
CA LYS A 116 -34.48 10.54 -32.21
C LYS A 116 -35.79 10.03 -31.57
N MET A 117 -35.69 9.38 -30.42
CA MET A 117 -36.83 8.93 -29.62
C MET A 117 -37.37 10.00 -28.65
N HIS A 118 -36.89 11.25 -28.72
CA HIS A 118 -37.28 12.38 -27.84
C HIS A 118 -37.25 12.06 -26.33
N SER A 119 -36.33 11.21 -25.91
CA SER A 119 -36.34 10.62 -24.57
C SER A 119 -35.01 10.79 -23.83
N LEU A 120 -34.15 11.68 -24.31
CA LEU A 120 -32.88 12.03 -23.66
C LEU A 120 -33.06 13.31 -22.84
N SER A 121 -32.93 13.21 -21.52
CA SER A 121 -32.96 14.39 -20.65
C SER A 121 -31.68 15.23 -20.78
N LEU A 122 -31.72 16.50 -20.34
CA LEU A 122 -30.55 17.38 -20.32
C LEU A 122 -29.40 16.80 -19.48
N VAL A 123 -29.72 16.17 -18.34
CA VAL A 123 -28.71 15.56 -17.46
C VAL A 123 -28.03 14.38 -18.16
N ASN A 124 -28.81 13.49 -18.79
CA ASN A 124 -28.27 12.36 -19.54
C ASN A 124 -27.40 12.85 -20.70
N ALA A 125 -27.83 13.88 -21.43
CA ALA A 125 -27.07 14.48 -22.51
C ALA A 125 -25.72 15.06 -22.03
N LEU A 126 -25.71 15.77 -20.89
CA LEU A 126 -24.48 16.33 -20.34
C LEU A 126 -23.48 15.24 -19.88
N ILE A 127 -23.97 14.17 -19.24
CA ILE A 127 -23.13 13.03 -18.84
C ILE A 127 -22.52 12.35 -20.06
N LEU A 128 -23.32 12.11 -21.11
CA LEU A 128 -22.82 11.53 -22.35
C LEU A 128 -21.84 12.48 -23.06
N LEU A 129 -22.08 13.79 -23.00
CA LEU A 129 -21.17 14.80 -23.56
C LEU A 129 -19.83 14.86 -22.83
N MET A 130 -19.83 14.76 -21.49
CA MET A 130 -18.58 14.68 -20.70
C MET A 130 -17.76 13.47 -21.13
N PHE A 131 -18.39 12.29 -21.18
CA PHE A 131 -17.73 11.04 -21.57
C PHE A 131 -17.23 11.08 -23.02
N ALA A 132 -18.10 11.46 -23.96
CA ALA A 132 -17.76 11.56 -25.38
C ALA A 132 -16.73 12.67 -25.64
N GLY A 133 -16.76 13.77 -24.89
CA GLY A 133 -15.80 14.86 -24.98
C GLY A 133 -14.38 14.43 -24.57
N HIS A 134 -14.26 13.67 -23.47
CA HIS A 134 -13.00 13.03 -23.08
C HIS A 134 -12.49 12.11 -24.20
N TYR A 135 -13.33 11.17 -24.67
CA TYR A 135 -12.90 10.22 -25.69
C TYR A 135 -12.71 10.85 -27.07
N PHE A 136 -13.34 11.99 -27.37
CA PHE A 136 -13.01 12.78 -28.55
C PHE A 136 -11.57 13.29 -28.46
N GLN A 137 -11.20 13.85 -27.31
CA GLN A 137 -9.82 14.26 -27.05
C GLN A 137 -8.87 13.06 -27.14
N ARG A 138 -9.19 11.92 -26.51
CA ARG A 138 -8.30 10.75 -26.46
C ARG A 138 -8.18 9.97 -27.77
N SER A 139 -9.22 9.96 -28.61
CA SER A 139 -9.21 9.26 -29.89
C SER A 139 -8.74 10.16 -31.04
N PHE A 140 -9.24 11.40 -31.15
CA PHE A 140 -9.00 12.23 -32.33
C PHE A 140 -7.94 13.32 -32.15
N ILE A 141 -7.67 13.75 -30.91
CA ILE A 141 -6.68 14.81 -30.66
C ILE A 141 -5.36 14.20 -30.19
N TYR A 142 -5.39 13.47 -29.07
CA TYR A 142 -4.20 12.92 -28.44
C TYR A 142 -3.34 12.06 -29.39
N PRO A 143 -3.87 11.05 -30.12
CA PRO A 143 -3.04 10.14 -30.91
C PRO A 143 -2.34 10.85 -32.07
N PHE A 144 -3.01 11.85 -32.66
CA PHE A 144 -2.47 12.66 -33.76
C PHE A 144 -1.43 13.67 -33.29
N LEU A 145 -1.45 14.05 -32.01
CA LEU A 145 -0.43 14.90 -31.41
C LEU A 145 0.80 14.14 -30.89
N ILE A 146 0.78 12.80 -30.82
CA ILE A 146 1.92 12.00 -30.32
C ILE A 146 3.19 12.29 -31.15
N ARG A 147 4.23 12.77 -30.46
CA ARG A 147 5.59 13.01 -30.99
C ARG A 147 6.54 11.91 -30.54
N GLY A 148 6.84 10.99 -31.45
CA GLY A 148 7.61 9.79 -31.15
C GLY A 148 6.88 8.82 -30.21
N GLY A 149 7.26 7.55 -30.23
CA GLY A 149 6.64 6.54 -29.38
C GLY A 149 7.01 5.14 -29.84
N LYS A 150 7.27 4.26 -28.87
CA LYS A 150 7.48 2.84 -29.19
C LYS A 150 6.18 2.25 -29.75
N ALA A 151 6.32 1.36 -30.73
CA ALA A 151 5.19 0.62 -31.29
C ALA A 151 4.42 -0.12 -30.18
N ILE A 152 3.11 -0.26 -30.36
CA ILE A 152 2.21 -0.89 -29.41
C ILE A 152 2.02 -2.35 -29.82
N PRO A 153 2.31 -3.33 -28.95
CA PRO A 153 2.04 -4.74 -29.22
C PRO A 153 0.55 -4.99 -29.52
N VAL A 154 0.25 -5.77 -30.56
CA VAL A 154 -1.12 -5.99 -31.06
C VAL A 154 -2.06 -6.56 -30.00
N HIS A 155 -1.60 -7.49 -29.17
CA HIS A 155 -2.43 -8.05 -28.10
C HIS A 155 -2.87 -7.00 -27.06
N LEU A 156 -2.03 -6.00 -26.77
CA LEU A 156 -2.38 -4.91 -25.84
C LEU A 156 -3.39 -3.95 -26.48
N LEU A 157 -3.26 -3.71 -27.79
CA LEU A 157 -4.27 -2.98 -28.55
C LEU A 157 -5.61 -3.71 -28.52
N LEU A 158 -5.64 -5.02 -28.74
CA LEU A 158 -6.87 -5.81 -28.72
C LEU A 158 -7.52 -5.79 -27.33
N LEU A 159 -6.73 -5.90 -26.26
CA LEU A 159 -7.23 -5.75 -24.89
C LEU A 159 -7.81 -4.35 -24.64
N GLY A 160 -7.12 -3.30 -25.09
CA GLY A 160 -7.60 -1.92 -25.00
C GLY A 160 -8.90 -1.70 -25.78
N PHE A 161 -8.98 -2.24 -27.00
CA PHE A 161 -10.16 -2.18 -27.85
C PHE A 161 -11.37 -2.88 -27.22
N ILE A 162 -11.17 -4.10 -26.69
CA ILE A 162 -12.21 -4.86 -26.00
C ILE A 162 -12.69 -4.09 -24.77
N PHE A 163 -11.76 -3.55 -23.98
CA PHE A 163 -12.10 -2.75 -22.80
C PHE A 163 -12.89 -1.49 -23.17
N CYS A 164 -12.44 -0.71 -24.17
CA CYS A 164 -13.13 0.51 -24.59
C CYS A 164 -14.48 0.21 -25.24
N THR A 165 -14.64 -0.94 -25.91
CA THR A 165 -15.93 -1.40 -26.41
C THR A 165 -16.87 -1.73 -25.25
N TRP A 166 -16.36 -2.47 -24.27
CA TRP A 166 -17.12 -2.85 -23.08
C TRP A 166 -17.54 -1.64 -22.24
N ASN A 167 -16.60 -0.77 -21.90
CA ASN A 167 -16.86 0.45 -21.13
C ASN A 167 -17.77 1.42 -21.91
N GLY A 168 -17.47 1.67 -23.19
CA GLY A 168 -18.30 2.53 -24.05
C GLY A 168 -19.74 2.03 -24.17
N THR A 169 -19.94 0.70 -24.23
CA THR A 169 -21.29 0.11 -24.22
C THR A 169 -22.00 0.36 -22.90
N ILE A 170 -21.35 0.05 -21.77
CA ILE A 170 -21.96 0.22 -20.45
C ILE A 170 -22.33 1.70 -20.24
N GLN A 171 -21.37 2.62 -20.38
CA GLN A 171 -21.59 4.03 -20.08
C GLN A 171 -22.55 4.66 -21.07
N GLY A 172 -22.39 4.37 -22.36
CA GLY A 172 -23.24 4.89 -23.42
C GLY A 172 -24.70 4.48 -23.26
N PHE A 173 -24.98 3.18 -23.28
CA PHE A 173 -26.36 2.69 -23.26
C PHE A 173 -27.04 2.83 -21.89
N TYR A 174 -26.29 2.67 -20.78
CA TYR A 174 -26.86 2.87 -19.46
C TYR A 174 -27.28 4.32 -19.25
N HIS A 175 -26.41 5.28 -19.58
CA HIS A 175 -26.72 6.70 -19.42
C HIS A 175 -27.65 7.25 -20.51
N ALA A 176 -27.69 6.68 -21.70
CA ALA A 176 -28.67 7.11 -22.71
C ALA A 176 -30.09 6.63 -22.40
N LYS A 177 -30.25 5.39 -21.91
CA LYS A 177 -31.57 4.73 -21.86
C LYS A 177 -32.10 4.43 -20.45
N TYR A 178 -31.25 4.02 -19.51
CA TYR A 178 -31.69 3.41 -18.25
C TYR A 178 -31.51 4.30 -17.02
N ALA A 179 -30.55 5.23 -17.05
CA ALA A 179 -30.34 6.17 -15.95
C ALA A 179 -31.46 7.22 -15.92
N VAL A 180 -32.16 7.30 -14.79
CA VAL A 180 -33.22 8.28 -14.53
C VAL A 180 -32.72 9.26 -13.48
N TYR A 181 -32.81 10.56 -13.77
CA TYR A 181 -32.37 11.63 -12.87
C TYR A 181 -33.56 12.48 -12.41
N HIS A 182 -33.52 12.88 -11.13
CA HIS A 182 -34.50 13.79 -10.55
C HIS A 182 -34.26 15.24 -11.01
N SER A 183 -35.28 16.09 -10.91
CA SER A 183 -35.22 17.50 -11.35
C SER A 183 -34.22 18.35 -10.58
N ASP A 184 -33.90 17.96 -9.35
CA ASP A 184 -32.95 18.61 -8.46
C ASP A 184 -31.50 18.13 -8.66
N HIS A 185 -31.23 17.25 -9.63
CA HIS A 185 -29.91 16.62 -9.82
C HIS A 185 -28.75 17.62 -9.85
N PHE A 186 -28.89 18.74 -10.55
CA PHE A 186 -27.85 19.78 -10.62
C PHE A 186 -27.49 20.41 -9.27
N TRP A 187 -28.41 20.37 -8.30
CA TRP A 187 -28.25 20.94 -6.96
C TRP A 187 -27.85 19.90 -5.91
N THR A 188 -27.73 18.63 -6.30
CA THR A 188 -27.21 17.60 -5.39
C THR A 188 -25.73 17.87 -5.09
N PHE A 189 -25.30 17.52 -3.88
CA PHE A 189 -23.90 17.63 -3.47
C PHE A 189 -22.97 16.98 -4.49
N GLY A 190 -23.28 15.76 -4.95
CA GLY A 190 -22.49 15.05 -5.95
C GLY A 190 -22.29 15.83 -7.25
N SER A 191 -23.33 16.46 -7.78
CA SER A 191 -23.23 17.20 -9.04
C SER A 191 -22.49 18.53 -8.88
N LEU A 192 -22.63 19.21 -7.73
CA LEU A 192 -21.93 20.47 -7.45
C LEU A 192 -20.40 20.32 -7.39
N ILE A 193 -19.89 19.17 -6.91
CA ILE A 193 -18.45 18.87 -6.90
C ILE A 193 -18.02 18.10 -8.15
N GLY A 194 -18.87 17.21 -8.65
CA GLY A 194 -18.53 16.30 -9.75
C GLY A 194 -18.16 17.03 -11.04
N LEU A 195 -18.92 18.06 -11.42
CA LEU A 195 -18.66 18.81 -12.64
C LEU A 195 -17.34 19.62 -12.56
N PRO A 196 -17.05 20.40 -11.49
CA PRO A 196 -15.74 21.01 -11.30
C PRO A 196 -14.59 20.02 -11.26
N LEU A 197 -14.74 18.89 -10.57
CA LEU A 197 -13.70 17.86 -10.49
C LEU A 197 -13.42 17.24 -11.87
N PHE A 198 -14.46 16.96 -12.65
CA PHE A 198 -14.29 16.46 -14.02
C PHE A 198 -13.49 17.45 -14.87
N ALA A 199 -13.90 18.73 -14.88
CA ALA A 199 -13.23 19.76 -15.65
C ALA A 199 -11.76 19.97 -15.21
N LEU A 200 -11.51 19.99 -13.90
CA LEU A 200 -10.16 20.10 -13.34
C LEU A 200 -9.29 18.89 -13.71
N GLY A 201 -9.83 17.68 -13.57
CA GLY A 201 -9.12 16.45 -13.92
C GLY A 201 -8.75 16.40 -15.40
N MET A 202 -9.71 16.72 -16.29
CA MET A 202 -9.50 16.80 -17.73
C MET A 202 -8.44 17.86 -18.09
N PHE A 203 -8.49 19.04 -17.46
CA PHE A 203 -7.48 20.08 -17.64
C PHE A 203 -6.08 19.60 -17.25
N ILE A 204 -5.93 19.00 -16.05
CA ILE A 204 -4.65 18.47 -15.57
C ILE A 204 -4.15 17.36 -16.50
N ASN A 205 -5.02 16.46 -16.96
CA ASN A 205 -4.66 15.37 -17.86
C ASN A 205 -4.10 15.92 -19.19
N ILE A 206 -4.83 16.81 -19.84
CA ILE A 206 -4.45 17.41 -21.13
C ILE A 206 -3.17 18.24 -21.00
N GLN A 207 -3.06 19.07 -19.97
CA GLN A 207 -1.87 19.89 -19.71
C GLN A 207 -0.65 19.00 -19.45
N SER A 208 -0.81 17.93 -18.66
CA SER A 208 0.28 16.99 -18.37
C SER A 208 0.73 16.25 -19.63
N ASP A 209 -0.20 15.80 -20.46
CA ASP A 209 0.14 15.16 -21.73
C ASP A 209 0.79 16.15 -22.71
N GLN A 210 0.40 17.44 -22.70
CA GLN A 210 1.10 18.48 -23.47
C GLN A 210 2.57 18.63 -23.02
N ILE A 211 2.83 18.69 -21.71
CA ILE A 211 4.18 18.75 -21.14
C ILE A 211 4.97 17.50 -21.54
N LEU A 212 4.41 16.30 -21.39
CA LEU A 212 5.11 15.07 -21.76
C LEU A 212 5.48 15.02 -23.25
N ARG A 213 4.64 15.57 -24.12
CA ARG A 213 4.91 15.66 -25.56
C ARG A 213 5.96 16.72 -25.90
N SER A 214 6.01 17.84 -25.17
CA SER A 214 7.01 18.89 -25.42
C SER A 214 8.44 18.47 -25.06
N LEU A 215 8.59 17.46 -24.19
CA LEU A 215 9.91 16.91 -23.82
C LEU A 215 10.63 16.21 -24.97
N ARG A 216 9.93 15.85 -26.05
CA ARG A 216 10.52 15.16 -27.21
C ARG A 216 10.56 16.08 -28.43
N ALA A 217 11.76 16.29 -28.97
CA ALA A 217 11.91 16.82 -30.32
C ALA A 217 11.47 15.76 -31.36
N SER A 218 11.19 16.20 -32.60
CA SER A 218 10.80 15.29 -33.68
C SER A 218 11.91 14.25 -33.92
N GLY A 219 11.61 12.96 -33.70
CA GLY A 219 12.58 11.86 -33.88
C GLY A 219 13.38 11.46 -32.63
N GLU A 220 13.27 12.18 -31.50
CA GLU A 220 14.04 11.90 -30.29
C GLU A 220 13.44 10.71 -29.48
N ILE A 221 14.28 9.75 -29.08
CA ILE A 221 13.87 8.50 -28.39
C ILE A 221 14.15 8.56 -26.86
N GLY A 222 14.90 9.56 -26.41
CA GLY A 222 15.29 9.75 -25.02
C GLY A 222 14.12 10.04 -24.07
N TYR A 223 14.31 9.75 -22.78
CA TYR A 223 13.40 10.18 -21.72
C TYR A 223 14.04 11.33 -20.95
N LYS A 224 13.22 12.30 -20.53
CA LYS A 224 13.62 13.46 -19.71
C LYS A 224 12.74 13.56 -18.48
N ILE A 225 13.18 14.31 -17.47
CA ILE A 225 12.39 14.59 -16.26
C ILE A 225 11.31 15.65 -16.62
N PRO A 226 10.01 15.35 -16.44
CA PRO A 226 8.96 16.34 -16.66
C PRO A 226 8.98 17.42 -15.58
N ARG A 227 8.83 18.67 -15.97
CA ARG A 227 8.84 19.87 -15.12
C ARG A 227 7.63 20.75 -15.42
N GLY A 228 7.17 21.50 -14.43
CA GLY A 228 6.04 22.42 -14.51
C GLY A 228 4.70 21.82 -14.08
N ALA A 229 3.79 22.69 -13.63
CA ALA A 229 2.44 22.36 -13.19
C ALA A 229 2.42 21.19 -12.17
N MET A 230 1.50 20.24 -12.33
CA MET A 230 1.34 19.10 -11.42
C MET A 230 2.55 18.15 -11.38
N PHE A 231 3.46 18.21 -12.36
CA PHE A 231 4.67 17.40 -12.31
C PHE A 231 5.62 17.82 -11.19
N GLU A 232 5.52 19.03 -10.63
CA GLU A 232 6.33 19.40 -9.47
C GLU A 232 5.93 18.67 -8.19
N PHE A 233 4.70 18.14 -8.12
CA PHE A 233 4.21 17.41 -6.96
C PHE A 233 4.17 15.90 -7.17
N VAL A 234 3.86 15.45 -8.39
CA VAL A 234 3.65 14.03 -8.68
C VAL A 234 4.34 13.57 -9.96
N SER A 235 4.77 12.30 -9.97
CA SER A 235 5.54 11.72 -11.08
C SER A 235 4.69 11.46 -12.32
N SER A 236 3.42 11.11 -12.11
CA SER A 236 2.48 10.75 -13.17
C SER A 236 1.26 11.67 -13.14
N ALA A 237 1.50 12.97 -13.38
CA ALA A 237 0.47 14.01 -13.30
C ALA A 237 -0.72 13.78 -14.27
N ASN A 238 -0.47 13.19 -15.44
CA ASN A 238 -1.54 12.83 -16.38
C ASN A 238 -2.48 11.76 -15.82
N PHE A 239 -1.94 10.72 -15.16
CA PHE A 239 -2.75 9.71 -14.49
C PHE A 239 -3.51 10.26 -13.29
N PHE A 240 -2.90 11.18 -12.52
CA PHE A 240 -3.61 11.88 -11.45
C PHE A 240 -4.82 12.65 -12.01
N GLY A 241 -4.62 13.44 -13.08
CA GLY A 241 -5.70 14.16 -13.75
C GLY A 241 -6.82 13.23 -14.23
N GLU A 242 -6.46 12.09 -14.83
CA GLU A 242 -7.42 11.09 -15.32
C GLU A 242 -8.24 10.45 -14.18
N ILE A 243 -7.63 10.17 -13.03
CA ILE A 243 -8.36 9.68 -11.84
C ILE A 243 -9.33 10.75 -11.33
N VAL A 244 -8.86 12.00 -11.17
CA VAL A 244 -9.70 13.10 -10.70
C VAL A 244 -10.88 13.34 -11.66
N GLU A 245 -10.63 13.23 -12.96
CA GLU A 245 -11.64 13.36 -14.01
C GLU A 245 -12.74 12.31 -13.84
N TRP A 246 -12.38 11.02 -13.76
CA TRP A 246 -13.38 9.96 -13.67
C TRP A 246 -14.08 9.87 -12.32
N VAL A 247 -13.41 10.28 -11.24
CA VAL A 247 -14.05 10.47 -9.93
C VAL A 247 -15.08 11.60 -10.02
N GLY A 248 -14.73 12.73 -10.64
CA GLY A 248 -15.67 13.82 -10.92
C GLY A 248 -16.86 13.38 -11.76
N TYR A 249 -16.60 12.60 -12.82
CA TYR A 249 -17.64 11.97 -13.64
C TYR A 249 -18.59 11.10 -12.81
N ALA A 250 -18.04 10.26 -11.92
CA ALA A 250 -18.85 9.38 -11.07
C ALA A 250 -19.66 10.15 -10.01
N PHE A 251 -19.12 11.24 -9.47
CA PHE A 251 -19.86 12.14 -8.57
C PHE A 251 -20.98 12.89 -9.29
N PHE A 252 -20.76 13.32 -10.53
CA PHE A 252 -21.79 13.98 -11.33
C PHE A 252 -22.86 12.97 -11.77
N ALA A 253 -22.45 11.82 -12.31
CA ALA A 253 -23.36 10.81 -12.83
C ALA A 253 -24.10 10.03 -11.73
N GLN A 254 -23.51 9.82 -10.55
CA GLN A 254 -24.12 9.14 -9.40
C GLN A 254 -24.65 7.73 -9.71
N THR A 255 -24.09 7.07 -10.72
CA THR A 255 -24.46 5.71 -11.11
C THR A 255 -23.38 4.70 -10.73
N ARG A 256 -23.81 3.45 -10.54
CA ARG A 256 -22.89 2.34 -10.30
C ARG A 256 -21.95 2.12 -11.49
N VAL A 257 -22.43 2.34 -12.70
CA VAL A 257 -21.62 2.18 -13.93
C VAL A 257 -20.48 3.20 -14.00
N ALA A 258 -20.72 4.45 -13.58
CA ALA A 258 -19.69 5.48 -13.55
C ALA A 258 -18.64 5.20 -12.47
N TRP A 259 -19.07 4.80 -11.26
CA TRP A 259 -18.17 4.40 -10.19
C TRP A 259 -17.33 3.16 -10.52
N ALA A 260 -17.92 2.17 -11.23
CA ALA A 260 -17.20 1.00 -11.69
C ALA A 260 -16.00 1.37 -12.57
N PHE A 261 -16.20 2.33 -13.48
CA PHE A 261 -15.13 2.80 -14.35
C PHE A 261 -14.10 3.66 -13.62
N ALA A 262 -14.51 4.56 -12.73
CA ALA A 262 -13.59 5.35 -11.92
C ALA A 262 -12.67 4.44 -11.08
N LEU A 263 -13.23 3.39 -10.45
CA LEU A 263 -12.47 2.39 -9.70
C LEU A 263 -11.51 1.60 -10.60
N PHE A 264 -11.97 1.17 -11.78
CA PHE A 264 -11.11 0.45 -12.73
C PHE A 264 -9.95 1.31 -13.23
N THR A 265 -10.20 2.58 -13.55
CA THR A 265 -9.16 3.52 -13.97
C THR A 265 -8.13 3.71 -12.87
N ALA A 266 -8.56 3.92 -11.61
CA ALA A 266 -7.65 4.01 -10.48
C ALA A 266 -6.84 2.72 -10.27
N ALA A 267 -7.49 1.56 -10.34
CA ALA A 267 -6.85 0.25 -10.18
C ALA A 267 -5.78 -0.04 -11.25
N ASN A 268 -5.97 0.46 -12.48
CA ASN A 268 -5.02 0.28 -13.57
C ASN A 268 -3.89 1.33 -13.55
N THR A 269 -4.20 2.58 -13.22
CA THR A 269 -3.25 3.71 -13.33
C THR A 269 -2.41 3.94 -12.07
N ILE A 270 -2.91 3.67 -10.87
CA ILE A 270 -2.14 3.83 -9.61
C ILE A 270 -0.90 2.93 -9.58
N PRO A 271 -0.99 1.60 -9.85
CA PRO A 271 0.20 0.74 -9.83
C PRO A 271 1.21 1.18 -10.87
N ARG A 272 0.73 1.55 -12.06
CA ARG A 272 1.56 2.08 -13.16
C ARG A 272 2.27 3.37 -12.78
N ALA A 273 1.62 4.26 -12.05
CA ALA A 273 2.24 5.49 -11.56
C ALA A 273 3.33 5.22 -10.53
N LYS A 274 3.13 4.23 -9.63
CA LYS A 274 4.18 3.77 -8.70
C LYS A 274 5.39 3.22 -9.45
N GLU A 275 5.18 2.45 -10.53
CA GLU A 275 6.27 1.96 -11.38
C GLU A 275 7.00 3.10 -12.12
N HIS A 276 6.28 4.08 -12.64
CA HIS A 276 6.88 5.25 -13.29
C HIS A 276 7.73 6.06 -12.32
N HIS A 277 7.24 6.26 -11.09
CA HIS A 277 7.98 6.94 -10.03
C HIS A 277 9.28 6.20 -9.68
N ARG A 278 9.20 4.88 -9.43
CA ARG A 278 10.37 4.04 -9.16
C ARG A 278 11.39 4.11 -10.29
N TRP A 279 10.93 3.97 -11.54
CA TRP A 279 11.80 4.03 -12.70
C TRP A 279 12.48 5.41 -12.86
N TYR A 280 11.80 6.51 -12.49
CA TYR A 280 12.41 7.84 -12.51
C TYR A 280 13.51 7.99 -11.45
N LEU A 281 13.26 7.49 -10.23
CA LEU A 281 14.24 7.48 -9.14
C LEU A 281 15.49 6.64 -9.49
N GLU A 282 15.30 5.49 -10.14
CA GLU A 282 16.39 4.60 -10.55
C GLU A 282 17.20 5.18 -11.72
N LYS A 283 16.54 5.86 -12.66
CA LYS A 283 17.18 6.31 -13.91
C LYS A 283 17.89 7.65 -13.78
N PHE A 284 17.34 8.59 -13.02
CA PHE A 284 17.84 9.96 -12.97
C PHE A 284 18.34 10.28 -11.55
N ALA A 285 19.65 10.49 -11.42
CA ALA A 285 20.27 10.85 -10.14
C ALA A 285 19.76 12.20 -9.60
N ASP A 286 19.36 13.11 -10.48
CA ASP A 286 18.83 14.45 -10.20
C ASP A 286 17.30 14.50 -10.08
N TYR A 287 16.62 13.34 -9.98
CA TYR A 287 15.16 13.30 -9.84
C TYR A 287 14.69 13.90 -8.50
N PRO A 288 13.68 14.80 -8.48
CA PRO A 288 13.16 15.38 -7.23
C PRO A 288 12.54 14.31 -6.32
N LYS A 289 13.19 14.03 -5.19
CA LYS A 289 12.74 13.06 -4.19
C LYS A 289 11.49 13.50 -3.43
N THR A 290 11.14 14.79 -3.47
CA THR A 290 9.94 15.34 -2.86
C THR A 290 8.65 14.98 -3.60
N ARG A 291 8.74 14.51 -4.85
CA ARG A 291 7.57 14.13 -5.65
C ARG A 291 6.98 12.82 -5.17
N SER A 292 5.66 12.76 -5.10
CA SER A 292 4.94 11.51 -4.89
C SER A 292 4.70 10.77 -6.21
N ALA A 293 4.29 9.50 -6.15
CA ALA A 293 4.00 8.74 -7.36
C ALA A 293 2.76 9.27 -8.12
N ILE A 294 1.66 9.52 -7.40
CA ILE A 294 0.37 9.91 -8.00
C ILE A 294 -0.49 10.83 -7.15
N ILE A 295 -0.61 10.63 -5.83
CA ILE A 295 -1.35 11.54 -4.94
C ILE A 295 -0.36 12.55 -4.36
N PRO A 296 -0.55 13.87 -4.56
CA PRO A 296 0.33 14.89 -4.01
C PRO A 296 0.43 14.80 -2.49
N PHE A 297 1.63 14.97 -1.94
CA PHE A 297 1.90 15.02 -0.49
C PHE A 297 1.58 13.75 0.30
N LEU A 298 1.03 12.72 -0.35
CA LEU A 298 0.81 11.38 0.21
C LEU A 298 2.07 10.54 0.02
N ASN A 299 3.22 11.06 0.42
CA ASN A 299 4.38 10.19 0.54
C ASN A 299 4.05 9.21 1.67
N GLU A 300 3.64 7.99 1.27
CA GLU A 300 4.07 6.77 1.93
C GLU A 300 5.52 7.05 2.32
N SER A 301 5.77 7.04 3.62
CA SER A 301 7.06 6.93 4.23
C SER A 301 7.82 5.74 3.61
N LEU A 302 8.34 5.90 2.40
CA LEU A 302 9.69 5.47 2.13
C LEU A 302 10.50 6.37 3.04
N GLU A 303 10.71 5.87 4.25
CA GLU A 303 11.78 6.24 5.17
C GLU A 303 12.57 7.41 4.60
N ASN A 304 12.14 8.63 4.94
CA ASN A 304 13.03 9.78 4.92
C ASN A 304 14.14 9.45 5.91
N SER A 305 15.09 8.66 5.43
CA SER A 305 16.47 8.72 5.81
C SER A 305 17.09 9.91 5.03
N ASP A 306 16.56 11.13 5.19
CA ASP A 306 17.34 12.21 5.84
C ASP A 306 17.88 11.87 7.24
N GLY A 307 17.52 10.73 7.79
CA GLY A 307 18.43 9.88 8.53
C GLY A 307 19.85 10.04 7.99
N ILE A 308 20.67 10.64 8.85
CA ILE A 308 22.12 10.58 8.84
C ILE A 308 22.51 9.32 8.06
N VAL A 309 23.20 9.50 6.92
CA VAL A 309 23.79 8.38 6.19
C VAL A 309 24.78 7.74 7.16
N LEU A 310 24.30 6.75 7.91
CA LEU A 310 25.12 6.00 8.82
C LEU A 310 25.88 5.03 7.92
N ASP A 311 27.06 5.46 7.51
CA ASP A 311 28.00 4.71 6.69
C ASP A 311 28.74 3.66 7.55
N ALA A 312 27.96 2.85 8.27
CA ALA A 312 28.46 1.72 9.03
C ALA A 312 27.77 0.48 8.47
N LEU A 313 28.56 -0.50 8.03
CA LEU A 313 28.10 -1.72 7.36
C LEU A 313 28.44 -2.94 8.23
N PRO A 314 27.69 -3.20 9.33
CA PRO A 314 28.00 -4.27 10.29
C PRO A 314 28.32 -5.63 9.67
N TYR A 315 27.64 -6.07 8.60
CA TYR A 315 27.88 -7.38 8.00
C TYR A 315 29.20 -7.48 7.21
N ILE A 316 29.86 -6.36 6.96
CA ILE A 316 31.17 -6.27 6.28
C ILE A 316 32.25 -5.89 7.30
N ASP A 317 31.95 -4.87 8.10
CA ASP A 317 32.83 -4.22 9.06
C ASP A 317 33.26 -5.16 10.20
N ASP A 318 32.38 -6.07 10.65
CA ASP A 318 32.55 -6.90 11.85
C ASP A 318 33.81 -7.80 11.84
N GLN A 319 34.41 -8.06 10.68
CA GLN A 319 35.62 -8.86 10.61
C GLN A 319 36.85 -8.17 11.22
N HIS A 320 36.82 -6.84 11.47
CA HIS A 320 37.99 -6.05 11.87
C HIS A 320 37.79 -5.25 13.17
N TYR A 321 36.62 -5.33 13.81
CA TYR A 321 36.36 -4.63 15.08
C TYR A 321 36.63 -5.54 16.28
N THR A 322 37.60 -5.15 17.11
CA THR A 322 37.90 -5.80 18.39
C THR A 322 37.24 -5.05 19.55
N ASP A 323 37.18 -5.69 20.73
CA ASP A 323 36.74 -5.03 21.97
C ASP A 323 37.58 -3.79 22.31
N GLU A 324 38.85 -3.74 21.88
CA GLU A 324 39.72 -2.56 22.03
C GLU A 324 39.21 -1.36 21.22
N HIS A 325 38.81 -1.57 19.95
CA HIS A 325 38.20 -0.52 19.13
C HIS A 325 36.90 0.01 19.76
N ARG A 326 36.10 -0.87 20.38
CA ARG A 326 34.89 -0.49 21.11
C ARG A 326 35.23 0.38 22.32
N GLN A 327 36.23 0.03 23.11
CA GLN A 327 36.66 0.82 24.26
C GLN A 327 37.17 2.21 23.83
N LEU A 328 37.98 2.27 22.77
CA LEU A 328 38.47 3.53 22.21
C LEU A 328 37.31 4.42 21.74
N ALA A 329 36.35 3.86 21.00
CA ALA A 329 35.17 4.60 20.56
C ALA A 329 34.36 5.15 21.75
N LEU A 330 34.17 4.37 22.81
CA LEU A 330 33.49 4.83 24.03
C LEU A 330 34.25 5.95 24.73
N GLN A 331 35.58 5.89 24.79
CA GLN A 331 36.41 6.96 25.35
C GLN A 331 36.27 8.26 24.53
N LEU A 332 36.30 8.16 23.19
CA LEU A 332 36.09 9.31 22.31
C LEU A 332 34.70 9.92 22.50
N ILE A 333 33.64 9.09 22.55
CA ILE A 333 32.28 9.54 22.81
C ILE A 333 32.19 10.26 24.17
N GLN A 334 32.77 9.69 25.22
CA GLN A 334 32.81 10.33 26.54
C GLN A 334 33.55 11.67 26.52
N SER A 335 34.64 11.77 25.77
CA SER A 335 35.39 13.02 25.63
C SER A 335 34.57 14.11 24.92
N GLU A 336 33.78 13.75 23.91
CA GLU A 336 32.88 14.67 23.20
C GLU A 336 31.68 15.05 24.06
N CYS A 337 31.08 14.11 24.78
CA CYS A 337 29.99 14.41 25.74
C CYS A 337 30.43 15.34 26.88
N LYS A 338 31.71 15.35 27.25
CA LYS A 338 32.27 16.31 28.21
C LYS A 338 32.37 17.73 27.64
N LYS A 339 32.68 17.87 26.34
CA LYS A 339 32.78 19.17 25.64
C LYS A 339 31.40 19.74 25.32
N PHE A 340 30.47 18.88 24.90
CA PHE A 340 29.12 19.23 24.51
C PHE A 340 28.11 18.51 25.41
N PRO A 341 27.66 19.14 26.52
CA PRO A 341 26.62 18.55 27.35
C PRO A 341 25.33 18.37 26.53
N MET A 342 24.70 17.19 26.66
CA MET A 342 23.49 16.84 25.92
C MET A 342 22.37 17.86 26.18
N THR A 343 22.10 18.72 25.19
CA THR A 343 21.08 19.78 25.26
C THR A 343 19.74 19.34 24.68
N LYS A 344 19.72 18.32 23.81
CA LYS A 344 18.50 17.75 23.22
C LYS A 344 18.08 16.51 24.01
N ASN A 345 17.03 16.64 24.80
CA ASN A 345 16.36 15.48 25.38
C ASN A 345 15.59 14.73 24.27
N TYR A 346 16.28 13.83 23.58
CA TYR A 346 15.71 12.99 22.53
C TYR A 346 14.61 12.04 23.05
N LEU A 347 14.49 11.90 24.37
CA LEU A 347 13.43 11.13 25.04
C LEU A 347 12.18 11.96 25.34
N ARG A 348 12.17 13.28 25.07
CA ARG A 348 11.01 14.15 25.35
C ARG A 348 9.73 13.70 24.66
N ASN A 349 9.85 13.04 23.50
CA ASN A 349 8.72 12.56 22.71
C ASN A 349 8.27 11.14 23.10
N LEU A 350 9.03 10.44 23.95
CA LEU A 350 8.61 9.16 24.48
C LEU A 350 7.62 9.41 25.61
N LEU A 351 6.52 8.67 25.59
CA LEU A 351 5.58 8.64 26.71
C LEU A 351 6.33 8.18 27.95
N GLU A 352 6.21 8.93 29.05
CA GLU A 352 6.71 8.46 30.34
C GLU A 352 6.01 7.14 30.67
N PRO A 353 6.77 6.09 31.03
CA PRO A 353 6.18 4.83 31.42
C PRO A 353 5.29 5.03 32.64
N ASP A 354 4.04 4.60 32.53
CA ASP A 354 3.08 4.60 33.63
C ASP A 354 3.45 3.50 34.62
N TYR A 355 4.20 3.88 35.65
CA TYR A 355 4.60 3.00 36.74
C TYR A 355 3.43 2.64 37.66
N ASP A 356 2.32 3.38 37.59
CA ASP A 356 1.17 3.25 38.48
C ASP A 356 0.01 2.48 37.83
N LYS A 357 0.17 2.00 36.59
CA LYS A 357 -0.85 1.27 35.81
C LYS A 357 -1.49 0.10 36.56
N PHE A 358 -0.75 -0.53 37.47
CA PHE A 358 -1.21 -1.67 38.27
C PHE A 358 -1.58 -1.30 39.72
N LEU A 359 -1.47 -0.03 40.10
CA LEU A 359 -1.89 0.43 41.42
C LEU A 359 -3.41 0.54 41.47
N THR A 360 -4.02 -0.33 42.28
CA THR A 360 -5.45 -0.19 42.60
C THR A 360 -5.66 0.99 43.56
N PRO A 361 -6.85 1.64 43.57
CA PRO A 361 -7.14 2.74 44.49
C PRO A 361 -6.84 2.41 45.96
N ARG A 362 -7.02 1.14 46.36
CA ARG A 362 -6.71 0.66 47.71
C ARG A 362 -5.21 0.60 47.98
N LEU A 363 -4.40 0.19 47.01
CA LEU A 363 -2.94 0.19 47.15
C LEU A 363 -2.41 1.62 47.26
N ILE A 364 -2.96 2.56 46.49
CA ILE A 364 -2.62 3.99 46.57
C ILE A 364 -2.92 4.53 47.98
N GLU A 365 -4.12 4.23 48.51
CA GLU A 365 -4.51 4.65 49.86
C GLU A 365 -3.62 4.04 50.94
N LEU A 366 -3.29 2.75 50.82
CA LEU A 366 -2.41 2.05 51.77
C LEU A 366 -0.98 2.61 51.72
N GLN A 367 -0.46 2.86 50.52
CA GLN A 367 0.87 3.45 50.32
C GLN A 367 0.93 4.87 50.90
N ALA A 368 -0.14 5.67 50.76
CA ALA A 368 -0.25 6.99 51.38
C ALA A 368 -0.35 6.93 52.92
N LYS A 369 -1.03 5.91 53.47
CA LYS A 369 -1.09 5.68 54.93
C LYS A 369 0.27 5.26 55.49
N LEU A 370 0.97 4.35 54.80
CA LEU A 370 2.32 3.90 55.15
C LEU A 370 3.35 5.03 55.06
N SER A 371 3.32 5.86 54.01
CA SER A 371 4.24 6.99 53.84
C SER A 371 4.03 8.06 54.92
N ASN A 372 2.79 8.26 55.36
CA ASN A 372 2.44 9.16 56.47
C ASN A 372 2.63 8.53 57.86
N LYS A 373 3.23 7.32 57.95
CA LYS A 373 3.41 6.56 59.20
C LYS A 373 2.12 6.37 60.01
N GLN A 374 0.96 6.35 59.35
CA GLN A 374 -0.30 6.04 59.98
C GLN A 374 -0.42 4.53 60.18
N GLU A 375 -0.88 4.10 61.34
CA GLU A 375 -1.16 2.67 61.57
C GLU A 375 -2.26 2.21 60.62
N VAL A 376 -1.95 1.17 59.84
CA VAL A 376 -2.96 0.47 59.04
C VAL A 376 -3.78 -0.38 60.00
N GLU A 377 -5.10 -0.23 59.93
CA GLU A 377 -6.05 -1.03 60.71
C GLU A 377 -5.71 -2.52 60.53
N LYS A 378 -5.29 -3.16 61.62
CA LYS A 378 -4.96 -4.59 61.60
C LYS A 378 -6.23 -5.36 61.28
N ILE A 379 -6.10 -6.41 60.47
CA ILE A 379 -7.22 -7.31 60.18
C ILE A 379 -7.69 -7.89 61.51
N ASP A 380 -8.92 -7.58 61.90
CA ASP A 380 -9.53 -8.12 63.10
C ASP A 380 -9.85 -9.60 62.90
N LEU A 381 -9.06 -10.46 63.53
CA LEU A 381 -9.22 -11.91 63.48
C LEU A 381 -10.31 -12.41 64.43
N LEU A 382 -10.79 -11.57 65.37
CA LEU A 382 -11.84 -11.94 66.33
C LEU A 382 -13.18 -12.26 65.63
N ARG A 383 -13.37 -11.77 64.40
CA ARG A 383 -14.53 -12.12 63.55
C ARG A 383 -14.58 -13.61 63.19
N TYR A 384 -13.45 -14.31 63.25
CA TYR A 384 -13.34 -15.74 62.91
C TYR A 384 -13.31 -16.65 64.14
N GLU A 385 -13.30 -16.08 65.33
CA GLU A 385 -13.27 -16.79 66.61
C GLU A 385 -14.54 -16.52 67.42
N VAL A 386 -14.98 -17.51 68.18
CA VAL A 386 -16.02 -17.32 69.23
C VAL A 386 -15.30 -17.20 70.57
N PRO A 387 -14.87 -15.99 71.00
CA PRO A 387 -14.30 -15.84 72.32
C PRO A 387 -15.39 -16.07 73.38
N SER A 388 -15.02 -16.73 74.48
CA SER A 388 -15.86 -16.80 75.66
C SER A 388 -16.09 -15.37 76.21
N PRO A 389 -17.30 -15.01 76.66
CA PRO A 389 -17.56 -13.71 77.24
C PRO A 389 -16.67 -13.45 78.46
N ALA A 390 -15.97 -12.32 78.48
CA ALA A 390 -15.02 -11.98 79.54
C ALA A 390 -15.71 -11.90 80.93
N ASN A 391 -15.06 -12.46 81.95
CA ASN A 391 -15.51 -12.55 83.37
C ASN A 391 -16.76 -13.41 83.62
N THR A 392 -16.65 -14.71 83.35
CA THR A 392 -17.65 -15.76 83.69
C THR A 392 -17.93 -15.93 85.19
N SER A 393 -17.21 -15.24 86.08
CA SER A 393 -17.42 -15.32 87.55
C SER A 393 -18.56 -14.45 88.07
N ARG A 394 -19.11 -13.52 87.29
CA ARG A 394 -20.32 -12.76 87.66
C ARG A 394 -21.27 -12.63 86.46
N ALA A 395 -22.45 -13.22 86.57
CA ALA A 395 -23.55 -13.13 85.60
C ALA A 395 -24.12 -11.70 85.39
N THR A 396 -23.44 -10.65 85.86
CA THR A 396 -23.92 -9.26 85.89
C THR A 396 -23.49 -8.41 84.69
N ASN A 397 -22.52 -8.83 83.86
CA ASN A 397 -22.09 -8.03 82.71
C ASN A 397 -22.92 -8.30 81.43
N LYS A 398 -24.18 -7.85 81.44
CA LYS A 398 -25.15 -8.06 80.34
C LYS A 398 -24.61 -7.60 78.97
N LYS A 399 -23.78 -6.55 78.91
CA LYS A 399 -23.23 -6.02 77.65
C LYS A 399 -22.22 -6.98 77.00
N ALA A 400 -21.34 -7.59 77.78
CA ALA A 400 -20.36 -8.56 77.27
C ALA A 400 -21.05 -9.81 76.69
N TRP A 401 -22.10 -10.29 77.35
CA TRP A 401 -22.92 -11.41 76.85
C TRP A 401 -23.68 -11.07 75.57
N VAL A 402 -24.26 -9.87 75.46
CA VAL A 402 -24.92 -9.42 74.22
C VAL A 402 -23.92 -9.34 73.07
N SER A 403 -22.74 -8.75 73.29
CA SER A 403 -21.68 -8.68 72.27
C SER A 403 -21.18 -10.07 71.83
N ALA A 404 -21.05 -11.01 72.76
CA ALA A 404 -20.68 -12.39 72.44
C ALA A 404 -21.78 -13.09 71.63
N ILE A 405 -23.05 -12.91 71.98
CA ILE A 405 -24.19 -13.44 71.22
C ILE A 405 -24.25 -12.85 69.82
N ASP A 406 -24.03 -11.54 69.68
CA ASP A 406 -24.04 -10.88 68.37
C ASP A 406 -22.87 -11.36 67.49
N ASN A 407 -21.69 -11.59 68.07
CA ASN A 407 -20.57 -12.22 67.36
C ASN A 407 -20.90 -13.67 66.95
N CYS A 408 -21.49 -14.48 67.85
CA CYS A 408 -21.95 -15.83 67.54
C CYS A 408 -22.96 -15.85 66.39
N ARG A 409 -23.93 -14.92 66.37
CA ARG A 409 -24.91 -14.78 65.29
C ARG A 409 -24.26 -14.40 63.98
N ALA A 410 -23.34 -13.44 64.00
CA ALA A 410 -22.57 -13.04 62.82
C ALA A 410 -21.75 -14.21 62.27
N GLN A 411 -21.11 -15.00 63.14
CA GLN A 411 -20.35 -16.17 62.73
C GLN A 411 -21.23 -17.30 62.19
N LEU A 412 -22.41 -17.55 62.80
CA LEU A 412 -23.37 -18.53 62.29
C LEU A 412 -23.85 -18.15 60.88
N ALA A 413 -24.19 -16.87 60.68
CA ALA A 413 -24.57 -16.36 59.36
C ALA A 413 -23.41 -16.48 58.36
N ASN A 414 -22.18 -16.14 58.77
CA ASN A 414 -20.99 -16.29 57.93
C ASN A 414 -20.73 -17.75 57.54
N GLN A 415 -20.85 -18.71 58.46
CA GLN A 415 -20.71 -20.14 58.17
C GLN A 415 -21.80 -20.64 57.23
N SER A 416 -23.05 -20.19 57.41
CA SER A 416 -24.14 -20.51 56.49
C SER A 416 -23.87 -20.00 55.08
N LEU A 417 -23.39 -18.75 54.94
CA LEU A 417 -23.02 -18.16 53.66
C LEU A 417 -21.80 -18.86 53.05
N ARG A 418 -20.79 -19.18 53.87
CA ARG A 418 -19.60 -19.93 53.43
C ARG A 418 -19.98 -21.29 52.89
N ARG A 419 -20.89 -22.02 53.56
CA ARG A 419 -21.40 -23.31 53.07
C ARG A 419 -22.07 -23.14 51.72
N MET A 420 -22.97 -22.17 51.56
CA MET A 420 -23.63 -21.90 50.28
C MET A 420 -22.62 -21.54 49.17
N ASN A 421 -21.62 -20.70 49.48
CA ASN A 421 -20.56 -20.36 48.53
C ASN A 421 -19.70 -21.57 48.16
N LEU A 422 -19.44 -22.48 49.11
CA LEU A 422 -18.71 -23.72 48.85
C LEU A 422 -19.53 -24.70 48.02
N GLU A 423 -20.84 -24.80 48.24
CA GLU A 423 -21.75 -25.59 47.41
C GLU A 423 -21.74 -25.07 45.95
N ILE A 424 -21.85 -23.75 45.76
CA ILE A 424 -21.74 -23.13 44.42
C ILE A 424 -20.35 -23.36 43.80
N LEU A 425 -19.28 -23.26 44.60
CA LEU A 425 -17.92 -23.49 44.12
C LEU A 425 -17.68 -24.95 43.74
N ASP A 426 -18.24 -25.90 44.49
CA ASP A 426 -18.12 -27.33 44.19
C ASP A 426 -18.89 -27.68 42.91
N GLU A 427 -20.08 -27.10 42.73
CA GLU A 427 -20.93 -27.32 41.55
C GLU A 427 -20.35 -26.69 40.27
N PHE A 428 -19.91 -25.43 40.32
CA PHE A 428 -19.52 -24.68 39.11
C PHE A 428 -18.02 -24.38 38.99
N GLY A 429 -17.27 -24.49 40.08
CA GLY A 429 -15.85 -24.12 40.13
C GLY A 429 -14.97 -24.93 39.18
N PRO A 430 -15.06 -26.28 39.14
CA PRO A 430 -14.24 -27.10 38.24
C PRO A 430 -14.42 -26.73 36.77
N GLU A 431 -15.66 -26.55 36.31
CA GLU A 431 -15.96 -26.19 34.92
C GLU A 431 -15.52 -24.75 34.60
N ALA A 432 -15.79 -23.79 35.49
CA ALA A 432 -15.37 -22.40 35.32
C ALA A 432 -13.83 -22.29 35.26
N PHE A 433 -13.11 -23.02 36.11
CA PHE A 433 -11.64 -23.06 36.12
C PHE A 433 -11.09 -23.69 34.84
N LEU A 434 -11.67 -24.80 34.38
CA LEU A 434 -11.29 -25.42 33.11
C LEU A 434 -11.49 -24.47 31.93
N ARG A 435 -12.63 -23.76 31.87
CA ARG A 435 -12.92 -22.77 30.84
C ARG A 435 -11.94 -21.59 30.88
N SER A 436 -11.58 -21.12 32.06
CA SER A 436 -10.57 -20.07 32.24
C SER A 436 -9.19 -20.52 31.74
N ASN A 437 -8.76 -21.72 32.09
CA ASN A 437 -7.51 -22.30 31.59
C ASN A 437 -7.50 -22.47 30.07
N GLN A 438 -8.62 -22.89 29.47
CA GLN A 438 -8.76 -22.94 28.02
C GLN A 438 -8.65 -21.56 27.37
N HIS A 439 -9.24 -20.53 27.97
CA HIS A 439 -9.11 -19.16 27.50
C HIS A 439 -7.66 -18.66 27.56
N LEU A 440 -6.99 -18.87 28.69
CA LEU A 440 -5.58 -18.53 28.89
C LEU A 440 -4.68 -19.25 27.87
N LYS A 441 -4.92 -20.54 27.64
CA LYS A 441 -4.19 -21.32 26.63
C LYS A 441 -4.35 -20.75 25.23
N ARG A 442 -5.58 -20.43 24.81
CA ARG A 442 -5.84 -19.81 23.50
C ARG A 442 -5.17 -18.44 23.36
N GLN A 443 -5.14 -17.67 24.44
CA GLN A 443 -4.46 -16.38 24.46
C GLN A 443 -2.95 -16.57 24.31
N ALA A 444 -2.34 -17.50 25.03
CA ALA A 444 -0.92 -17.83 24.90
C ALA A 444 -0.56 -18.29 23.47
N GLU A 445 -1.36 -19.19 22.88
CA GLU A 445 -1.17 -19.66 21.50
C GLU A 445 -1.25 -18.50 20.48
N LYS A 446 -2.17 -17.55 20.70
CA LYS A 446 -2.28 -16.35 19.84
C LYS A 446 -1.02 -15.49 19.92
N GLU A 447 -0.49 -15.25 21.12
CA GLU A 447 0.74 -14.48 21.31
C GLU A 447 1.96 -15.20 20.72
N GLU A 448 2.03 -16.53 20.80
CA GLU A 448 3.09 -17.32 20.16
C GLU A 448 3.08 -17.18 18.63
N VAL A 449 1.88 -17.17 18.02
CA VAL A 449 1.73 -16.94 16.57
C VAL A 449 2.20 -15.54 16.17
N GLU A 450 1.85 -14.51 16.94
CA GLU A 450 2.32 -13.14 16.68
C GLU A 450 3.84 -13.01 16.86
N LEU A 451 4.41 -13.65 17.88
CA LEU A 451 5.86 -13.72 18.08
C LEU A 451 6.55 -14.40 16.89
N PHE A 452 5.98 -15.49 16.37
CA PHE A 452 6.52 -16.19 15.21
C PHE A 452 6.50 -15.32 13.95
N LYS A 453 5.41 -14.59 13.70
CA LYS A 453 5.31 -13.64 12.58
C LYS A 453 6.38 -12.55 12.70
N LEU A 454 6.52 -11.94 13.88
CA LEU A 454 7.49 -10.88 14.12
C LEU A 454 8.92 -11.37 13.94
N ARG A 455 9.25 -12.56 14.45
CA ARG A 455 10.56 -13.19 14.23
C ARG A 455 10.83 -13.43 12.75
N SER A 456 9.84 -13.92 12.01
CA SER A 456 9.97 -14.17 10.56
C SER A 456 10.25 -12.87 9.79
N GLN A 457 9.54 -11.79 10.13
CA GLN A 457 9.79 -10.46 9.56
C GLN A 457 11.20 -9.95 9.89
N LEU A 458 11.66 -10.15 11.13
CA LEU A 458 13.01 -9.77 11.55
C LEU A 458 14.08 -10.55 10.78
N TYR A 459 13.91 -11.86 10.60
CA TYR A 459 14.83 -12.68 9.81
C TYR A 459 14.88 -12.22 8.36
N GLU A 460 13.72 -11.94 7.75
CA GLU A 460 13.67 -11.44 6.38
C GLU A 460 14.36 -10.08 6.25
N LEU A 461 14.11 -9.16 7.18
CA LEU A 461 14.74 -7.85 7.22
C LEU A 461 16.27 -7.97 7.32
N ASN A 462 16.76 -8.80 8.24
CA ASN A 462 18.20 -9.04 8.40
C ASN A 462 18.82 -9.69 7.16
N ALA A 463 18.12 -10.63 6.51
CA ALA A 463 18.58 -11.24 5.27
C ALA A 463 18.68 -10.22 4.12
N ARG A 464 17.69 -9.34 3.99
CA ARG A 464 17.70 -8.24 3.01
C ARG A 464 18.86 -7.26 3.29
N ARG A 465 19.04 -6.84 4.55
CA ARG A 465 20.15 -5.98 4.97
C ARG A 465 21.50 -6.61 4.65
N LYS A 466 21.72 -7.87 5.04
CA LYS A 466 22.97 -8.58 4.75
C LYS A 466 23.28 -8.62 3.25
N ARG A 467 22.29 -8.95 2.41
CA ARG A 467 22.47 -8.97 0.96
C ARG A 467 22.84 -7.60 0.40
N SER A 468 22.12 -6.56 0.82
CA SER A 468 22.39 -5.18 0.38
C SER A 468 23.79 -4.70 0.79
N GLN A 469 24.21 -5.04 2.01
CA GLN A 469 25.54 -4.69 2.48
C GLN A 469 26.61 -5.43 1.69
N LEU A 470 26.52 -6.76 1.52
CA LEU A 470 27.49 -7.53 0.75
C LEU A 470 27.66 -7.00 -0.69
N GLU A 471 26.58 -6.65 -1.38
CA GLU A 471 26.65 -6.05 -2.71
C GLU A 471 27.36 -4.69 -2.70
N ALA A 472 27.13 -3.86 -1.68
CA ALA A 472 27.85 -2.60 -1.51
C ALA A 472 29.33 -2.82 -1.19
N GLY A 473 29.65 -3.83 -0.38
CA GLY A 473 31.03 -4.21 -0.04
C GLY A 473 31.84 -4.63 -1.26
N GLU A 474 31.26 -5.46 -2.14
CA GLU A 474 31.91 -5.83 -3.42
C GLU A 474 32.26 -4.59 -4.26
N LYS A 475 31.34 -3.61 -4.32
CA LYS A 475 31.58 -2.34 -5.02
C LYS A 475 32.66 -1.50 -4.34
N LEU A 476 32.68 -1.44 -3.01
CA LEU A 476 33.71 -0.72 -2.25
C LEU A 476 35.10 -1.31 -2.49
N VAL A 477 35.23 -2.64 -2.46
CA VAL A 477 36.50 -3.32 -2.76
C VAL A 477 36.94 -3.04 -4.20
N ALA A 478 36.03 -3.13 -5.17
CA ALA A 478 36.36 -2.83 -6.56
C ALA A 478 36.82 -1.37 -6.75
N LEU A 479 36.11 -0.42 -6.15
CA LEU A 479 36.46 1.00 -6.19
C LEU A 479 37.80 1.28 -5.48
N GLY A 480 38.06 0.61 -4.36
CA GLY A 480 39.34 0.70 -3.64
C GLY A 480 40.52 0.22 -4.50
N LEU A 481 40.35 -0.91 -5.19
CA LEU A 481 41.37 -1.42 -6.12
C LEU A 481 41.59 -0.46 -7.29
N THR A 482 40.52 0.05 -7.91
CA THR A 482 40.62 1.05 -8.99
C THR A 482 41.30 2.33 -8.49
N TRP A 483 41.01 2.77 -7.27
CA TRP A 483 41.67 3.93 -6.69
C TRP A 483 43.18 3.70 -6.50
N VAL A 484 43.59 2.55 -5.96
CA VAL A 484 45.02 2.20 -5.83
C VAL A 484 45.70 2.15 -7.19
N GLU A 485 45.06 1.56 -8.20
CA GLU A 485 45.57 1.52 -9.57
C GLU A 485 45.77 2.92 -10.15
N LEU A 486 44.79 3.81 -10.01
CA LEU A 486 44.85 5.18 -10.50
C LEU A 486 45.95 5.99 -9.79
N VAL A 487 46.06 5.86 -8.47
CA VAL A 487 47.11 6.53 -7.68
C VAL A 487 48.49 6.03 -8.09
N THR A 488 48.65 4.72 -8.26
CA THR A 488 49.91 4.11 -8.69
C THR A 488 50.29 4.55 -10.10
N LYS A 489 49.33 4.61 -11.01
CA LYS A 489 49.53 5.08 -12.38
C LYS A 489 49.92 6.56 -12.42
N ASN A 490 49.25 7.40 -11.64
CA ASN A 490 49.60 8.81 -11.52
C ASN A 490 51.01 8.98 -10.94
N ALA A 491 51.38 8.24 -9.90
CA ALA A 491 52.73 8.25 -9.35
C ALA A 491 53.77 7.81 -10.39
N GLY A 492 53.47 6.76 -11.17
CA GLY A 492 54.32 6.30 -12.27
C GLY A 492 54.48 7.33 -13.39
N MET A 493 53.41 8.06 -13.74
CA MET A 493 53.46 9.15 -14.71
C MET A 493 54.31 10.33 -14.24
N VAL A 494 54.23 10.68 -12.96
CA VAL A 494 55.08 11.74 -12.37
C VAL A 494 56.55 11.34 -12.47
N VAL A 495 56.90 10.12 -12.07
CA VAL A 495 58.29 9.62 -12.16
C VAL A 495 58.77 9.59 -13.62
N ALA A 496 57.93 9.13 -14.55
CA ALA A 496 58.26 9.09 -15.97
C ALA A 496 58.49 10.49 -16.56
N ASN A 497 57.64 11.46 -16.19
CA ASN A 497 57.81 12.86 -16.59
C ASN A 497 59.11 13.44 -16.05
N ASP A 498 59.44 13.21 -14.77
CA ASP A 498 60.68 13.67 -14.17
C ASP A 498 61.92 13.09 -14.89
N THR A 499 61.88 11.81 -15.27
CA THR A 499 62.96 11.18 -16.05
C THR A 499 63.09 11.75 -17.46
N LEU A 500 61.96 11.96 -18.15
CA LEU A 500 61.96 12.56 -19.49
C LEU A 500 62.45 14.01 -19.46
N GLU A 501 62.05 14.79 -18.46
CA GLU A 501 62.58 16.14 -18.27
C GLU A 501 64.10 16.13 -18.07
N ALA A 502 64.62 15.18 -17.29
CA ALA A 502 66.07 15.04 -17.08
C ALA A 502 66.79 14.68 -18.39
N GLU A 503 66.26 13.74 -19.18
CA GLU A 503 66.80 13.35 -20.48
C GLU A 503 66.76 14.50 -21.50
N ILE A 504 65.65 15.24 -21.57
CA ILE A 504 65.50 16.42 -22.42
C ILE A 504 66.52 17.48 -22.03
N ARG A 505 66.75 17.73 -20.73
CA ARG A 505 67.79 18.67 -20.27
C ARG A 505 69.19 18.24 -20.67
N VAL A 506 69.49 16.93 -20.66
CA VAL A 506 70.78 16.40 -21.12
C VAL A 506 70.94 16.55 -22.64
N MET A 507 69.92 16.21 -23.42
CA MET A 507 69.92 16.37 -24.88
C MET A 507 69.99 17.84 -25.31
N ALA A 508 69.26 18.73 -24.65
CA ALA A 508 69.30 20.17 -24.90
C ALA A 508 70.72 20.74 -24.70
N LYS A 509 71.42 20.30 -23.64
CA LYS A 509 72.83 20.65 -23.41
C LYS A 509 73.76 20.13 -24.52
N GLN A 510 73.53 18.92 -25.05
CA GLN A 510 74.34 18.36 -26.13
C GLN A 510 74.10 19.08 -27.46
N LEU A 511 72.86 19.48 -27.74
CA LEU A 511 72.47 20.17 -28.97
C LEU A 511 72.69 21.69 -28.93
N LYS A 512 73.15 22.25 -27.80
CA LYS A 512 73.30 23.70 -27.56
C LYS A 512 72.01 24.48 -27.82
N VAL A 513 70.86 23.87 -27.58
CA VAL A 513 69.54 24.51 -27.68
C VAL A 513 69.18 25.03 -26.29
N ASP A 514 68.79 26.29 -26.19
CA ASP A 514 68.40 26.92 -24.93
C ASP A 514 67.19 26.18 -24.33
N PRO A 515 67.28 25.61 -23.11
CA PRO A 515 66.21 24.79 -22.53
C PRO A 515 64.91 25.57 -22.20
N GLY A 516 64.85 26.88 -22.44
CA GLY A 516 63.70 27.74 -22.13
C GLY A 516 62.51 27.69 -23.11
N ILE A 517 62.55 26.89 -24.19
CA ILE A 517 61.47 26.83 -25.18
C ILE A 517 60.61 25.59 -24.93
N ASN A 518 59.72 25.65 -23.95
CA ASN A 518 58.57 24.73 -23.82
C ASN A 518 57.53 25.32 -22.86
N HIS A 519 56.98 26.49 -23.22
CA HIS A 519 55.73 27.00 -22.65
C HIS A 519 55.01 27.87 -23.70
N GLU A 520 54.33 27.22 -24.64
CA GLU A 520 53.10 27.73 -25.27
C GLU A 520 52.10 26.57 -25.44
#